data_AF-A0A953PK49-F1
#
_entry.id   AF-A0A953PK49-F1
#
_cell.length_a   1.000
_cell.length_b   1.000
_cell.length_c   1.000
_cell.angle_alpha   90.00
_cell.angle_beta   90.00
_cell.angle_gamma   90.00
#
_symmetry.space_group_name_H-M   'P 1'
#
loop_
_entity.id
_entity.type
_entity.pdbx_description
1 polymer ?
#
loop_
_entity_poly.entity_id
_entity_poly.type
_entity_poly.pdbx_seq_one_letter_code
_entity_poly.pdbx_strand_id
1 'polypeptide(L)'
;MLSARTIRRVLIAIAAVAALSGWRAFAQATVQPINDRPNPYQTTADDFKLPAGRTWGSTSAAEGVAVDARGNIYGAEVGPKAVKKYVKK
;
A
#
# COMPACT_ATOMS: atom_id res chain seq x y z
N MET A 1 -37.32 -16.76 41.00
CA MET A 1 -37.39 -16.82 39.53
C MET A 1 -37.95 -15.50 39.02
N LEU A 2 -37.33 -14.88 38.02
CA LEU A 2 -37.82 -13.63 37.42
C LEU A 2 -39.11 -13.89 36.63
N SER A 3 -40.05 -12.93 36.66
CA SER A 3 -41.30 -13.06 35.90
C SER A 3 -41.03 -12.93 34.40
N ALA A 4 -41.84 -13.62 33.58
CA ALA A 4 -41.76 -13.54 32.12
C ALA A 4 -41.85 -12.10 31.59
N ARG A 5 -42.60 -11.23 32.29
CA ARG A 5 -42.72 -9.79 31.98
C ARG A 5 -41.43 -9.04 32.25
N THR A 6 -40.70 -9.41 33.29
CA THR A 6 -39.39 -8.83 33.63
C THR A 6 -38.34 -9.23 32.61
N ILE A 7 -38.30 -10.51 32.21
CA ILE A 7 -37.37 -11.01 31.18
C ILE A 7 -37.61 -10.29 29.84
N ARG A 8 -38.86 -10.17 29.41
CA ARG A 8 -39.21 -9.50 28.15
C ARG A 8 -38.76 -8.03 28.12
N ARG A 9 -38.90 -7.30 29.24
CA ARG A 9 -38.45 -5.90 29.34
C ARG A 9 -36.93 -5.77 29.27
N VAL A 10 -36.20 -6.67 29.93
CA VAL A 10 -34.73 -6.68 29.88
C VAL A 10 -34.23 -6.96 28.47
N LEU A 11 -34.83 -7.91 27.77
CA LEU A 11 -34.45 -8.21 26.38
C LEU A 11 -34.69 -7.03 25.43
N ILE A 12 -35.82 -6.31 25.60
CA ILE A 12 -36.09 -5.10 24.80
C ILE A 12 -35.06 -4.01 25.09
N ALA A 13 -34.69 -3.81 26.36
CA ALA A 13 -33.69 -2.81 26.73
C ALA A 13 -32.31 -3.13 26.14
N ILE A 14 -31.88 -4.39 26.16
CA ILE A 14 -30.60 -4.83 25.57
C ILE A 14 -30.61 -4.61 24.05
N ALA A 15 -31.70 -4.99 23.37
CA ALA A 15 -31.85 -4.79 21.94
C ALA A 15 -31.82 -3.29 21.56
N ALA A 16 -32.47 -2.44 22.37
CA ALA A 16 -32.45 -0.99 22.16
C ALA A 16 -31.04 -0.40 22.34
N VAL A 17 -30.29 -0.85 23.35
CA VAL A 17 -28.90 -0.41 23.56
C VAL A 17 -28.02 -0.84 22.40
N ALA A 18 -28.10 -2.09 21.95
CA ALA A 18 -27.32 -2.60 20.82
C ALA A 18 -27.64 -1.87 19.50
N ALA A 19 -28.91 -1.50 19.28
CA ALA A 19 -29.34 -0.74 18.11
C ALA A 19 -28.89 0.74 18.15
N LEU A 20 -28.79 1.33 19.34
CA LEU A 20 -28.35 2.73 19.53
C LEU A 20 -26.82 2.87 19.61
N SER A 21 -26.10 1.82 20.03
CA SER A 21 -24.64 1.76 20.00
C SER A 21 -24.18 1.46 18.58
N GLY A 22 -24.24 2.48 17.71
CA GLY A 22 -23.82 2.36 16.31
C GLY A 22 -22.47 1.66 16.19
N TRP A 23 -22.48 0.49 15.54
CA TRP A 23 -21.29 -0.31 15.25
C TRP A 23 -20.43 0.44 14.23
N ARG A 24 -19.63 1.40 14.69
CA ARG A 24 -18.74 2.17 13.84
C ARG A 24 -17.49 1.35 13.61
N ALA A 25 -17.50 0.54 12.55
CA ALA A 25 -16.26 0.03 11.98
C ALA A 25 -15.51 1.22 11.40
N PHE A 26 -14.44 1.66 12.06
CA PHE A 26 -13.50 2.59 11.48
C PHE A 26 -12.72 1.84 10.40
N ALA A 27 -13.13 1.99 9.14
CA ALA A 27 -12.24 1.65 8.04
C ALA A 27 -11.06 2.63 8.07
N GLN A 28 -9.84 2.12 7.94
CA GLN A 28 -8.68 2.98 7.68
C GLN A 28 -9.00 3.81 6.42
N ALA A 29 -8.76 5.12 6.48
CA ALA A 29 -9.02 5.99 5.33
C ALA A 29 -8.22 5.49 4.13
N THR A 30 -8.90 5.25 3.02
CA THR A 30 -8.26 4.86 1.76
C THR A 30 -7.49 6.05 1.20
N VAL A 31 -6.23 6.20 1.60
CA VAL A 31 -5.33 7.18 0.99
C VAL A 31 -4.88 6.62 -0.36
N GLN A 32 -5.30 7.26 -1.45
CA GLN A 32 -4.82 6.91 -2.77
C GLN A 32 -3.31 7.22 -2.86
N PRO A 33 -2.48 6.28 -3.36
CA PRO A 33 -1.09 6.57 -3.67
C PRO A 33 -1.00 7.74 -4.65
N ILE A 34 -0.19 8.76 -4.34
CA ILE A 34 -0.02 9.92 -5.23
C ILE A 34 1.03 9.59 -6.28
N ASN A 35 0.60 8.93 -7.35
CA ASN A 35 1.45 8.52 -8.49
C ASN A 35 1.37 9.48 -9.69
N ASP A 36 0.62 10.59 -9.59
CA ASP A 36 0.33 11.50 -10.71
C ASP A 36 1.28 12.71 -10.81
N ARG A 37 2.28 12.80 -9.91
CA ARG A 37 3.26 13.89 -9.96
C ARG A 37 4.31 13.63 -11.05
N PRO A 38 4.82 14.67 -11.73
CA PRO A 38 5.94 14.52 -12.64
C PRO A 38 7.12 13.85 -11.92
N ASN A 39 7.63 12.75 -12.47
CA ASN A 39 8.81 12.11 -11.92
C ASN A 39 10.00 13.08 -12.07
N PRO A 40 10.59 13.57 -10.96
CA PRO A 40 11.70 14.53 -11.04
C PRO A 40 13.01 13.88 -11.52
N TYR A 41 13.05 12.54 -11.61
CA TYR A 41 14.20 11.77 -12.05
C TYR A 41 14.07 11.31 -13.51
N GLN A 42 15.22 11.15 -14.17
CA GLN A 42 15.30 10.63 -15.53
C GLN A 42 15.73 9.17 -15.52
N THR A 43 15.01 8.34 -16.26
CA THR A 43 15.42 6.95 -16.52
C THR A 43 16.38 6.94 -17.71
N THR A 44 17.63 6.52 -17.50
CA THR A 44 18.50 6.11 -18.62
C THR A 44 18.20 4.66 -18.95
N ALA A 45 17.59 4.44 -20.11
CA ALA A 45 17.37 3.12 -20.69
C ALA A 45 18.50 2.80 -21.67
N ASP A 46 18.71 1.51 -21.96
CA ASP A 46 19.60 0.99 -23.00
C ASP A 46 21.12 0.89 -22.72
N ASP A 47 21.57 1.20 -21.51
CA ASP A 47 22.97 0.93 -21.11
C ASP A 47 23.29 -0.58 -21.08
N PHE A 48 22.27 -1.45 -20.99
CA PHE A 48 22.40 -2.91 -20.89
C PHE A 48 21.46 -3.64 -21.85
N LYS A 49 21.91 -3.86 -23.09
CA LYS A 49 21.17 -4.66 -24.09
C LYS A 49 21.45 -6.16 -23.92
N LEU A 50 20.39 -6.97 -23.99
CA LEU A 50 20.53 -8.43 -24.01
C LEU A 50 21.05 -8.90 -25.39
N PRO A 51 21.79 -10.02 -25.46
CA PRO A 51 22.11 -10.67 -26.73
C PRO A 51 20.84 -11.01 -27.53
N ALA A 52 20.99 -11.09 -28.85
CA ALA A 52 19.90 -11.42 -29.76
C ALA A 52 19.13 -12.69 -29.30
N GLY A 53 17.80 -12.62 -29.33
CA GLY A 53 16.93 -13.75 -28.99
C GLY A 53 16.53 -13.86 -27.50
N ARG A 54 16.88 -12.90 -26.65
CA ARG A 54 16.40 -12.84 -25.25
C ARG A 54 15.41 -11.70 -24.98
N THR A 55 14.35 -12.01 -24.24
CA THR A 55 13.34 -11.06 -23.74
C THR A 55 13.51 -10.86 -22.23
N TRP A 56 13.40 -9.62 -21.74
CA TRP A 56 13.30 -9.34 -20.31
C TRP A 56 11.96 -9.87 -19.75
N GLY A 57 11.97 -10.45 -18.55
CA GLY A 57 10.74 -10.78 -17.81
C GLY A 57 10.09 -9.53 -17.21
N SER A 58 8.79 -9.56 -16.93
CA SER A 58 8.05 -8.43 -16.36
C SER A 58 8.21 -8.40 -14.84
N THR A 59 8.89 -7.38 -14.30
CA THR A 59 8.79 -6.97 -12.89
C THR A 59 8.35 -5.52 -12.85
N SER A 60 7.53 -5.15 -11.87
CA SER A 60 6.77 -3.89 -11.89
C SER A 60 7.62 -2.62 -11.70
N ALA A 61 8.79 -2.71 -11.07
CA ALA A 61 9.82 -1.65 -10.93
C ALA A 61 10.95 -2.19 -10.03
N ALA A 62 11.58 -1.30 -9.23
CA ALA A 62 12.46 -1.65 -8.13
C ALA A 62 11.68 -2.38 -7.01
N GLU A 63 12.15 -3.57 -6.63
CA GLU A 63 11.59 -4.38 -5.55
C GLU A 63 12.31 -4.11 -4.21
N GLY A 64 13.52 -3.55 -4.27
CA GLY A 64 14.27 -3.08 -3.10
C GLY A 64 14.63 -1.59 -3.22
N VAL A 65 14.65 -0.88 -2.10
CA VAL A 65 15.05 0.54 -2.03
C VAL A 65 16.02 0.80 -0.88
N ALA A 66 17.06 1.60 -1.13
CA ALA A 66 18.00 2.09 -0.12
C ALA A 66 18.31 3.58 -0.33
N VAL A 67 18.76 4.27 0.73
CA VAL A 67 19.13 5.69 0.70
C VAL A 67 20.46 5.88 1.41
N ASP A 68 21.37 6.67 0.82
CA ASP A 68 22.63 7.05 1.46
C ASP A 68 22.55 8.37 2.24
N ALA A 69 23.58 8.69 3.02
CA ALA A 69 23.64 9.89 3.86
C ALA A 69 23.61 11.21 3.05
N ARG A 70 23.83 11.16 1.74
CA ARG A 70 23.76 12.32 0.84
C ARG A 70 22.39 12.46 0.19
N GLY A 71 21.43 11.58 0.51
CA GLY A 71 20.08 11.60 -0.01
C GLY A 71 19.95 11.00 -1.41
N ASN A 72 20.94 10.22 -1.89
CA ASN A 72 20.76 9.47 -3.14
C ASN A 72 19.88 8.24 -2.88
N ILE A 73 18.97 7.93 -3.80
CA ILE A 73 18.07 6.78 -3.72
C ILE A 73 18.58 5.68 -4.65
N TYR A 74 18.57 4.43 -4.19
CA TYR A 74 18.99 3.27 -4.96
C TYR A 74 17.81 2.30 -5.07
N GLY A 75 17.37 2.00 -6.29
CA GLY A 75 16.34 0.99 -6.57
C GLY A 75 16.96 -0.29 -7.13
N ALA A 76 16.66 -1.43 -6.52
CA ALA A 76 17.05 -2.76 -7.00
C ALA A 76 15.94 -3.34 -7.87
N GLU A 77 16.15 -3.38 -9.19
CA GLU A 77 15.19 -3.88 -10.17
C GLU A 77 15.49 -5.34 -10.52
N VAL A 78 14.52 -6.23 -10.33
CA VAL A 78 14.72 -7.68 -10.52
C VAL A 78 14.61 -8.09 -11.98
N GLY A 79 13.59 -7.61 -12.68
CA GLY A 79 13.38 -7.87 -14.11
C GLY A 79 14.57 -7.35 -14.92
N PRO A 80 14.83 -6.03 -14.90
CA PRO A 80 16.01 -5.40 -15.50
C PRO A 80 17.37 -5.83 -14.94
N LYS A 81 17.43 -6.56 -13.81
CA LYS A 81 18.66 -6.99 -13.13
C LYS A 81 19.65 -5.85 -12.92
N ALA A 82 19.17 -4.71 -12.46
CA ALA A 82 19.95 -3.48 -12.36
C ALA A 82 19.75 -2.78 -11.01
N VAL A 83 20.75 -1.99 -10.60
CA VAL A 83 20.61 -1.01 -9.53
C VAL A 83 20.56 0.38 -10.16
N LYS A 84 19.44 1.09 -10.00
CA LYS A 84 19.28 2.46 -10.47
C LYS A 84 19.56 3.44 -9.34
N LYS A 85 20.42 4.44 -9.59
CA LYS A 85 20.69 5.54 -8.66
C LYS A 85 19.94 6.79 -9.09
N TYR A 86 19.18 7.36 -8.18
CA TYR A 86 18.46 8.61 -8.35
C TYR A 86 19.10 9.70 -7.48
N VAL A 87 19.47 10.81 -8.11
CA VAL A 87 20.13 11.97 -7.49
C VAL A 87 19.22 13.17 -7.65
N LYS A 88 19.02 13.92 -6.56
CA LYS A 88 18.25 15.16 -6.60
C LYS A 88 18.94 16.15 -7.54
N LYS A 89 18.19 16.72 -8.48
CA LYS A 89 18.66 17.81 -9.36
C LYS A 89 18.88 19.09 -8.58
#